data_AF-A0A5D6XMY0-F1
#
_entry.id   AF-A0A5D6XMY0-F1
#
_cell.length_a   1.000
_cell.length_b   1.000
_cell.length_c   1.000
_cell.angle_alpha   90.00
_cell.angle_beta   90.00
_cell.angle_gamma   90.00
#
_symmetry.space_group_name_H-M   'P 1'
#
loop_
_entity.id
_entity.type
_entity.pdbx_description
1 polymer ?
#
loop_
_entity_poly.entity_id
_entity_poly.type
_entity_poly.pdbx_seq_one_letter_code
_entity_poly.pdbx_strand_id
1 'polypeptide(L)'
;MSAGKDPNVSTGVPRVLEFAPACKQLALILTAVYAASFFTTWYRVWWDSLLGLLVAAFGYHTLRDTHAELNQKRVTFYYYATIATMVSHVIAVAVVIYYIIKIHFHNDLIRLAEVHESDPGVALFVFLILFLCAEIVVTDAQGFAIQRGANLCAELARNDFFARGGASRV
;
A
#
# COMPACT_ATOMS: atom_id res chain seq x y z
N MET A 1 -48.36 -24.09 -23.49
CA MET A 1 -46.91 -24.24 -23.28
C MET A 1 -46.37 -22.90 -22.80
N SER A 2 -46.30 -22.72 -21.48
CA SER A 2 -45.72 -21.53 -20.85
C SER A 2 -44.37 -21.97 -20.30
N ALA A 3 -43.28 -21.49 -20.90
CA ALA A 3 -41.94 -21.71 -20.37
C ALA A 3 -41.77 -20.79 -19.16
N GLY A 4 -41.91 -21.37 -17.96
CA GLY A 4 -41.58 -20.72 -16.70
C GLY A 4 -40.11 -20.33 -16.71
N LYS A 5 -39.84 -19.03 -16.63
CA LYS A 5 -38.52 -18.47 -16.44
C LYS A 5 -38.18 -18.62 -14.96
N ASP A 6 -37.46 -19.67 -14.60
CA ASP A 6 -36.96 -19.86 -13.24
C ASP A 6 -36.03 -18.69 -12.86
N PRO A 7 -36.37 -17.86 -11.85
CA PRO A 7 -35.59 -16.66 -11.53
C PRO A 7 -34.39 -16.95 -10.61
N ASN A 8 -33.97 -18.21 -10.44
CA ASN A 8 -33.13 -18.61 -9.32
C ASN A 8 -31.92 -19.48 -9.68
N VAL A 9 -31.33 -19.29 -10.86
CA VAL A 9 -29.95 -19.74 -11.07
C VAL A 9 -29.04 -18.60 -10.63
N SER A 10 -28.84 -18.47 -9.32
CA SER A 10 -27.57 -17.93 -8.83
C SER A 10 -26.52 -18.87 -9.43
N THR A 11 -25.80 -18.42 -10.44
CA THR A 11 -24.68 -19.16 -11.05
C THR A 11 -23.60 -19.28 -9.99
N GLY A 12 -23.77 -20.25 -9.09
CA GLY A 12 -22.89 -20.64 -8.01
C GLY A 12 -21.65 -21.33 -8.55
N VAL A 13 -20.98 -20.70 -9.51
CA VAL A 13 -19.60 -21.00 -9.81
C VAL A 13 -18.83 -20.45 -8.60
N PRO A 14 -18.17 -21.30 -7.79
CA PRO A 14 -17.27 -20.79 -6.77
C PRO A 14 -16.18 -20.01 -7.50
N ARG A 15 -16.27 -18.69 -7.46
CA ARG A 15 -15.24 -17.81 -8.03
C ARG A 15 -14.12 -17.77 -7.03
N VAL A 16 -13.25 -18.76 -7.12
CA VAL A 16 -12.02 -18.81 -6.33
C VAL A 16 -11.22 -17.56 -6.71
N LEU A 17 -11.13 -16.62 -5.79
CA LEU A 17 -10.30 -15.43 -5.92
C LEU A 17 -8.86 -15.83 -5.62
N GLU A 18 -8.13 -16.23 -6.65
CA GLU A 18 -6.77 -16.81 -6.52
C GLU A 18 -5.81 -15.82 -5.84
N PHE A 19 -5.97 -14.53 -6.10
CA PHE A 19 -5.08 -13.48 -5.59
C PHE A 19 -5.49 -12.90 -4.23
N ALA A 20 -6.70 -13.17 -3.74
CA ALA A 20 -7.20 -12.54 -2.52
C ALA A 20 -6.44 -12.95 -1.24
N PRO A 21 -6.09 -14.24 -1.00
CA PRO A 21 -5.32 -14.66 0.18
C PRO A 21 -3.91 -14.05 0.19
N ALA A 22 -3.29 -14.01 -0.98
CA ALA A 22 -1.98 -13.40 -1.20
C ALA A 22 -1.98 -11.89 -0.89
N CYS A 23 -2.98 -11.15 -1.38
CA CYS A 23 -3.13 -9.72 -1.08
C CYS A 23 -3.40 -9.46 0.40
N LYS A 24 -4.14 -10.35 1.08
CA LYS A 24 -4.41 -10.25 2.52
C LYS A 24 -3.14 -10.42 3.36
N GLN A 25 -2.31 -11.41 3.04
CA GLN A 25 -1.02 -11.61 3.71
C GLN A 25 -0.08 -10.42 3.50
N LEU A 26 -0.05 -9.87 2.28
CA LEU A 26 0.70 -8.65 1.98
C LEU A 26 0.23 -7.46 2.81
N ALA A 27 -1.08 -7.23 2.92
CA ALA A 27 -1.63 -6.14 3.73
C ALA A 27 -1.22 -6.26 5.21
N LEU A 28 -1.15 -7.48 5.76
CA LEU A 28 -0.66 -7.73 7.12
C LEU A 28 0.83 -7.41 7.26
N ILE A 29 1.66 -7.87 6.32
CA ILE A 29 3.10 -7.59 6.32
C ILE A 29 3.34 -6.08 6.24
N LEU A 30 2.65 -5.39 5.33
CA LEU A 30 2.74 -3.93 5.19
C LEU A 30 2.29 -3.22 6.47
N THR A 31 1.25 -3.70 7.14
CA THR A 31 0.82 -3.13 8.43
C THR A 31 1.94 -3.24 9.48
N ALA A 32 2.60 -4.38 9.58
CA ALA A 32 3.70 -4.58 10.53
C ALA A 32 4.92 -3.71 10.20
N VAL A 33 5.27 -3.60 8.92
CA VAL A 33 6.38 -2.76 8.44
C VAL A 33 6.10 -1.28 8.71
N TYR A 34 4.91 -0.78 8.34
CA TYR A 34 4.55 0.62 8.58
C TYR A 34 4.38 0.95 10.07
N ALA A 35 3.95 0.00 10.90
CA ALA A 35 3.92 0.18 12.34
C ALA A 35 5.34 0.34 12.92
N ALA A 36 6.28 -0.51 12.49
CA ALA A 36 7.69 -0.37 12.88
C ALA A 36 8.28 0.95 12.37
N SER A 37 7.97 1.31 11.12
CA SER A 37 8.35 2.57 10.49
C SER A 37 7.90 3.78 11.27
N PHE A 38 6.66 3.78 11.74
CA PHE A 38 6.10 4.89 12.48
C PHE A 38 6.89 5.20 13.77
N PHE A 39 7.38 4.18 14.47
CA PHE A 39 8.22 4.38 15.65
C PHE A 39 9.63 4.84 15.30
N THR A 40 10.18 4.41 14.16
CA THR A 40 11.54 4.80 13.73
C THR A 40 11.58 6.17 13.07
N THR A 41 10.52 6.60 12.37
CA THR A 41 10.44 7.86 11.63
C THR A 41 9.70 8.97 12.38
N TRP A 42 9.23 8.69 13.61
CA TRP A 42 8.34 9.53 14.42
C TRP A 42 8.74 11.02 14.48
N TYR A 43 10.04 11.31 14.50
CA TYR A 43 10.58 12.66 14.67
C TYR A 43 10.58 13.53 13.41
N ARG A 44 10.34 12.99 12.20
CA ARG A 44 10.42 13.76 10.94
C ARG A 44 9.32 13.44 9.93
N VAL A 45 9.18 12.18 9.56
CA VAL A 45 8.32 11.73 8.44
C VAL A 45 7.25 10.74 8.88
N TRP A 46 6.83 10.84 10.15
CA TRP A 46 5.78 10.01 10.75
C TRP A 46 4.46 9.95 9.95
N TRP A 47 4.17 11.01 9.19
CA TRP A 47 2.98 11.12 8.36
C TRP A 47 2.99 10.10 7.21
N ASP A 48 4.16 9.74 6.70
CA ASP A 48 4.33 8.77 5.61
C ASP A 48 3.98 7.36 6.09
N SER A 49 4.56 6.95 7.22
CA SER A 49 4.26 5.68 7.88
C SER A 49 2.80 5.60 8.32
N LEU A 50 2.20 6.72 8.77
CA LEU A 50 0.79 6.76 9.15
C LEU A 50 -0.14 6.55 7.94
N LEU A 51 0.15 7.18 6.79
CA LEU A 51 -0.59 6.97 5.55
C LEU A 51 -0.49 5.51 5.10
N GLY A 52 0.72 4.94 5.11
CA GLY A 52 0.94 3.53 4.83
C GLY A 52 0.09 2.62 5.73
N LEU A 53 0.09 2.88 7.04
CA LEU A 53 -0.65 2.09 8.02
C LEU A 53 -2.17 2.16 7.83
N LEU A 54 -2.71 3.34 7.51
CA LEU A 54 -4.14 3.51 7.20
C LEU A 54 -4.54 2.71 5.95
N VAL A 55 -3.73 2.76 4.89
CA VAL A 55 -3.98 2.03 3.64
C VAL A 55 -3.87 0.53 3.84
N ALA A 56 -2.86 0.06 4.58
CA ALA A 56 -2.69 -1.36 4.89
C ALA A 56 -3.83 -1.90 5.76
N ALA A 57 -4.27 -1.16 6.79
CA ALA A 57 -5.41 -1.52 7.60
C ALA A 57 -6.72 -1.57 6.79
N PHE A 58 -6.92 -0.59 5.90
CA PHE A 58 -8.06 -0.59 4.98
C PHE A 58 -8.04 -1.80 4.03
N GLY A 59 -6.87 -2.15 3.49
CA GLY A 59 -6.67 -3.34 2.66
C GLY A 59 -7.00 -4.62 3.40
N TYR A 60 -6.47 -4.78 4.62
CA TYR A 60 -6.77 -5.93 5.46
C TYR A 60 -8.27 -6.06 5.76
N HIS A 61 -8.92 -4.94 6.12
CA HIS A 61 -10.35 -4.92 6.38
C HIS A 61 -11.18 -5.24 5.12
N THR A 62 -10.76 -4.75 3.96
CA THR A 62 -11.41 -5.02 2.66
C THR A 62 -11.25 -6.48 2.23
N LEU A 63 -10.13 -7.11 2.56
CA LEU A 63 -9.78 -8.50 2.20
C LEU A 63 -10.02 -9.50 3.33
N ARG A 64 -10.69 -9.09 4.43
CA ARG A 64 -10.89 -9.96 5.60
C ARG A 64 -11.67 -11.21 5.24
N ASP A 65 -12.76 -11.04 4.50
CA ASP A 65 -13.68 -12.09 4.08
C ASP A 65 -13.42 -12.48 2.62
N THR A 66 -12.31 -13.18 2.38
CA THR A 66 -11.94 -13.69 1.05
C THR A 66 -12.91 -14.75 0.50
N HIS A 67 -13.81 -15.26 1.33
CA HIS A 67 -14.85 -16.24 0.98
C HIS A 67 -16.19 -15.59 0.63
N ALA A 68 -16.35 -14.28 0.88
CA ALA A 68 -17.54 -13.52 0.51
C ALA A 68 -17.30 -12.76 -0.81
N GLU A 69 -18.38 -12.26 -1.43
CA GLU A 69 -18.26 -11.40 -2.62
C GLU A 69 -17.48 -10.12 -2.26
N LEU A 70 -16.24 -10.04 -2.74
CA LEU A 70 -15.42 -8.85 -2.58
C LEU A 70 -16.03 -7.68 -3.37
N ASN A 71 -16.19 -6.55 -2.70
CA ASN A 71 -16.66 -5.33 -3.36
C ASN A 71 -15.54 -4.76 -4.24
N GLN A 72 -15.73 -4.85 -5.56
CA GLN A 72 -14.77 -4.38 -6.57
C GLN A 72 -14.35 -2.92 -6.33
N LYS A 73 -15.28 -2.02 -5.99
CA LYS A 73 -14.94 -0.60 -5.76
C LYS A 73 -13.96 -0.42 -4.61
N ARG A 74 -14.12 -1.20 -3.53
CA ARG A 74 -13.21 -1.14 -2.36
C ARG A 74 -11.83 -1.68 -2.70
N VAL A 75 -11.75 -2.75 -3.47
CA VAL A 75 -10.47 -3.33 -3.93
C VAL A 75 -9.74 -2.39 -4.89
N THR A 76 -10.46 -1.77 -5.81
CA THR A 76 -9.89 -0.75 -6.71
C THR A 76 -9.42 0.49 -5.94
N PHE A 77 -10.17 0.94 -4.94
CA PHE A 77 -9.71 2.02 -4.07
C PHE A 77 -8.44 1.64 -3.32
N TYR A 78 -8.37 0.43 -2.75
CA TYR A 78 -7.16 -0.06 -2.08
C TYR A 78 -5.95 -0.08 -3.02
N TYR A 79 -6.14 -0.49 -4.28
CA TYR A 79 -5.09 -0.45 -5.30
C TYR A 79 -4.56 0.98 -5.54
N TYR A 80 -5.43 1.96 -5.77
CA TYR A 80 -5.00 3.35 -5.95
C TYR A 80 -4.39 3.96 -4.68
N ALA A 81 -4.93 3.60 -3.51
CA ALA A 81 -4.37 4.03 -2.24
C ALA A 81 -2.95 3.47 -2.01
N THR A 82 -2.68 2.25 -2.46
CA THR A 82 -1.33 1.63 -2.42
C THR A 82 -0.35 2.35 -3.35
N ILE A 83 -0.82 2.85 -4.49
CA ILE A 83 0.00 3.70 -5.36
C ILE A 83 0.25 5.06 -4.70
N ALA A 84 -0.76 5.64 -4.05
CA ALA A 84 -0.61 6.92 -3.35
C ALA A 84 0.40 6.81 -2.19
N THR A 85 0.44 5.70 -1.45
CA THR A 85 1.46 5.45 -0.42
C THR A 85 2.86 5.32 -1.02
N MET A 86 3.01 4.74 -2.22
CA MET A 86 4.29 4.75 -2.92
C MET A 86 4.80 6.16 -3.19
N VAL A 87 3.92 7.02 -3.71
CA VAL A 87 4.25 8.43 -3.98
C VAL A 87 4.60 9.15 -2.68
N SER A 88 3.88 8.86 -1.60
CA SER A 88 4.18 9.36 -0.25
C SER A 88 5.61 9.02 0.19
N HIS A 89 6.04 7.76 0.04
CA HIS A 89 7.40 7.33 0.41
C HIS A 89 8.47 8.09 -0.38
N VAL A 90 8.26 8.32 -1.68
CA VAL A 90 9.18 9.11 -2.52
C VAL A 90 9.28 10.55 -2.02
N ILE A 91 8.15 11.17 -1.64
CA ILE A 91 8.13 12.51 -1.06
C ILE A 91 8.86 12.52 0.29
N ALA A 92 8.64 11.51 1.14
CA ALA A 92 9.31 11.37 2.42
C ALA A 92 10.85 11.30 2.27
N VAL A 93 11.34 10.53 1.28
CA VAL A 93 12.77 10.48 0.93
C VAL A 93 13.29 11.87 0.55
N ALA A 94 12.57 12.59 -0.31
CA ALA A 94 12.96 13.95 -0.71
C ALA A 94 13.03 14.92 0.48
N VAL A 95 12.08 14.82 1.42
CA VAL A 95 12.07 15.61 2.67
C VAL A 95 13.26 15.29 3.56
N VAL A 96 13.60 14.00 3.71
CA VAL A 96 14.78 13.57 4.48
C VAL A 96 16.07 14.10 3.85
N ILE A 97 16.22 14.01 2.52
CA ILE A 97 17.37 14.55 1.78
C ILE A 97 17.48 16.07 1.99
N TYR A 98 16.36 16.80 1.87
CA TYR A 98 16.34 18.24 2.13
C TYR A 98 16.88 18.58 3.53
N TYR A 99 16.50 17.82 4.55
CA TYR A 99 16.99 18.05 5.91
C TYR A 99 18.47 17.71 6.09
N ILE A 100 18.99 16.67 5.43
CA ILE A 100 20.43 16.37 5.43
C ILE A 100 21.21 17.55 4.84
N ILE A 101 20.76 18.05 3.68
CA ILE A 101 21.38 19.19 3.01
C ILE A 101 21.31 20.41 3.93
N LYS A 102 20.14 20.71 4.52
CA LYS A 102 19.98 21.83 5.44
C LYS A 102 20.95 21.74 6.62
N ILE A 103 21.10 20.57 7.24
CA ILE A 103 22.02 20.35 8.36
C ILE A 103 23.48 20.53 7.92
N HIS A 104 23.89 19.98 6.77
CA HIS A 104 25.25 20.18 6.26
C HIS A 104 25.56 21.65 5.96
N PHE A 105 24.67 22.35 5.24
CA PHE A 105 24.86 23.76 4.94
C PHE A 105 24.83 24.65 6.20
N HIS A 106 23.95 24.35 7.15
CA HIS A 106 23.85 25.13 8.39
C HIS A 106 25.05 24.88 9.31
N ASN A 107 25.52 23.65 9.42
CA ASN A 107 26.71 23.29 10.18
C ASN A 107 28.00 23.84 9.55
N ASP A 108 28.08 23.95 8.22
CA ASP A 108 29.23 24.56 7.55
C ASP A 108 29.24 26.10 7.64
N LEU A 109 28.07 26.75 7.74
CA LEU A 109 27.97 28.21 7.91
C LEU A 109 28.12 28.67 9.37
N ILE A 110 27.66 27.88 10.35
CA ILE A 110 27.58 28.27 11.77
C ILE A 110 28.71 27.69 12.62
N ARG A 111 29.52 26.74 12.11
CA ARG A 111 30.71 26.22 12.83
C ARG A 111 31.80 27.26 13.20
N LEU A 112 31.61 28.52 12.85
CA LEU A 112 32.42 29.64 13.34
C LEU A 112 31.98 30.18 14.71
N ALA A 113 30.79 29.84 15.21
CA ALA A 113 30.29 30.32 16.49
C ALA A 113 29.36 29.30 17.16
N GLU A 114 29.82 28.79 18.30
CA GLU A 114 29.02 28.18 19.37
C GLU A 114 28.63 26.68 19.30
N VAL A 115 28.99 26.05 20.43
CA VAL A 115 28.37 24.95 21.18
C VAL A 115 27.54 23.93 20.41
N HIS A 116 28.05 22.71 20.43
CA HIS A 116 27.49 21.46 19.95
C HIS A 116 26.11 21.18 20.58
N GLU A 117 25.02 21.70 19.99
CA GLU A 117 23.70 21.12 20.21
C GLU A 117 23.71 19.69 19.67
N SER A 118 23.14 18.77 20.44
CA SER A 118 23.02 17.33 20.16
C SER A 118 22.15 17.08 18.93
N ASP A 119 22.69 17.38 17.75
CA ASP A 119 22.06 17.11 16.47
C ASP A 119 22.04 15.57 16.30
N PRO A 120 20.88 14.94 16.04
CA PRO A 120 20.82 13.50 15.81
C PRO A 120 21.66 13.22 14.56
N GLY A 121 22.89 12.72 14.79
CA GLY A 121 23.96 12.76 13.81
C GLY A 121 23.60 12.14 12.47
N VAL A 122 24.38 12.47 11.44
CA VAL A 122 24.22 12.02 10.03
C VAL A 122 23.86 10.53 9.89
N ALA A 123 24.35 9.68 10.78
CA ALA A 123 24.01 8.25 10.84
C ALA A 123 22.50 7.95 10.93
N LEU A 124 21.75 8.73 11.70
CA LEU A 124 20.30 8.55 11.85
C LEU A 124 19.54 8.98 10.58
N PHE A 125 20.06 9.95 9.84
CA PHE A 125 19.51 10.33 8.53
C PHE A 125 19.84 9.30 7.43
N VAL A 126 21.03 8.73 7.44
CA VAL A 126 21.39 7.61 6.55
C VAL A 126 20.52 6.39 6.85
N PHE A 127 20.29 6.09 8.14
CA PHE A 127 19.37 5.04 8.55
C PHE A 127 17.95 5.28 8.03
N LEU A 128 17.42 6.51 8.17
CA LEU A 128 16.10 6.88 7.61
C LEU A 128 16.01 6.64 6.10
N ILE A 129 17.04 7.04 5.34
CA ILE A 129 17.04 6.84 3.88
C ILE A 129 17.02 5.34 3.56
N LEU A 130 17.88 4.54 4.18
CA LEU A 130 17.91 3.10 3.95
C LEU A 130 16.58 2.44 4.33
N PHE A 131 15.96 2.91 5.41
CA PHE A 131 14.67 2.41 5.88
C PHE A 131 13.53 2.78 4.92
N LEU A 132 13.44 4.03 4.48
CA LEU A 132 12.46 4.47 3.48
C LEU A 132 12.66 3.77 2.13
N CYS A 133 13.91 3.55 1.72
CA CYS A 133 14.22 2.74 0.54
C CYS A 133 13.75 1.30 0.72
N ALA A 134 13.91 0.71 1.92
CA ALA A 134 13.37 -0.61 2.22
C ALA A 134 11.84 -0.62 2.18
N GLU A 135 11.15 0.44 2.61
CA GLU A 135 9.70 0.55 2.48
C GLU A 135 9.23 0.68 1.05
N ILE A 136 9.91 1.49 0.23
CA ILE A 136 9.69 1.55 -1.21
C ILE A 136 9.89 0.15 -1.79
N VAL A 137 10.94 -0.56 -1.39
CA VAL A 137 11.22 -1.93 -1.84
C VAL A 137 10.17 -2.93 -1.34
N VAL A 138 9.64 -2.84 -0.13
CA VAL A 138 8.59 -3.77 0.32
C VAL A 138 7.26 -3.46 -0.37
N THR A 139 7.00 -2.19 -0.64
CA THR A 139 5.83 -1.73 -1.38
C THR A 139 5.96 -2.05 -2.89
N ASP A 140 7.18 -2.03 -3.45
CA ASP A 140 7.49 -2.04 -4.89
C ASP A 140 8.40 -3.19 -5.39
N ALA A 141 9.44 -3.61 -4.67
CA ALA A 141 10.60 -4.36 -5.17
C ALA A 141 10.35 -5.76 -5.74
N GLN A 142 9.10 -6.18 -5.88
CA GLN A 142 8.75 -7.31 -6.73
C GLN A 142 7.46 -7.07 -7.53
N GLY A 143 6.99 -5.83 -7.68
CA GLY A 143 5.65 -5.53 -8.13
C GLY A 143 4.55 -6.12 -7.23
N PHE A 144 4.87 -6.72 -6.08
CA PHE A 144 3.99 -7.69 -5.43
C PHE A 144 2.66 -7.10 -4.95
N ALA A 145 2.66 -5.95 -4.28
CA ALA A 145 1.42 -5.35 -3.78
C ALA A 145 0.58 -4.73 -4.91
N ILE A 146 1.21 -3.92 -5.76
CA ILE A 146 0.55 -3.23 -6.87
C ILE A 146 0.12 -4.22 -7.96
N GLN A 147 1.00 -5.13 -8.40
CA GLN A 147 0.69 -6.14 -9.42
C GLN A 147 -0.33 -7.16 -8.94
N ARG A 148 -0.26 -7.64 -7.69
CA ARG A 148 -1.31 -8.54 -7.16
C ARG A 148 -2.63 -7.80 -6.95
N GLY A 149 -2.58 -6.53 -6.55
CA GLY A 149 -3.76 -5.65 -6.52
C GLY A 149 -4.39 -5.47 -7.91
N ALA A 150 -3.57 -5.25 -8.94
CA ALA A 150 -4.00 -5.14 -10.32
C ALA A 150 -4.59 -6.46 -10.85
N ASN A 151 -3.94 -7.60 -10.58
CA ASN A 151 -4.43 -8.92 -10.94
C ASN A 151 -5.77 -9.23 -10.25
N LEU A 152 -5.91 -8.88 -8.97
CA LEU A 152 -7.17 -9.03 -8.23
C LEU A 152 -8.27 -8.12 -8.79
N CYS A 153 -7.95 -6.89 -9.19
CA CYS A 153 -8.90 -6.01 -9.88
C CYS A 153 -9.34 -6.59 -11.22
N ALA A 154 -8.41 -7.13 -12.01
CA ALA A 154 -8.70 -7.77 -13.30
C ALA A 154 -9.55 -9.03 -13.13
N GLU A 155 -9.27 -9.84 -12.11
CA GLU A 155 -10.05 -11.02 -11.76
C GLU A 155 -11.48 -10.65 -11.37
N LEU A 156 -11.66 -9.61 -10.55
CA LEU A 156 -12.98 -9.10 -10.17
C LEU A 156 -13.75 -8.54 -11.37
N ALA A 157 -13.10 -7.80 -12.27
CA ALA A 157 -13.72 -7.28 -13.48
C ALA A 157 -14.15 -8.41 -14.45
N ARG A 158 -13.30 -9.44 -14.62
CA ARG A 158 -13.62 -10.65 -15.39
C ARG A 158 -14.84 -11.35 -14.80
N ASN A 159 -14.86 -11.50 -13.48
CA ASN A 159 -15.95 -12.14 -12.76
C ASN A 159 -17.26 -11.37 -12.93
N ASP A 160 -17.26 -10.05 -12.81
CA ASP A 160 -18.44 -9.21 -13.03
C ASP A 160 -18.99 -9.32 -14.48
N PHE A 161 -18.11 -9.37 -15.48
CA PHE A 161 -18.50 -9.61 -16.88
C PHE A 161 -19.27 -10.94 -17.06
N PHE A 162 -18.77 -12.03 -16.49
CA PHE A 162 -19.45 -13.33 -16.54
C PHE A 162 -20.74 -13.34 -15.71
N ALA A 163 -20.81 -12.62 -14.58
CA ALA A 163 -22.02 -12.48 -13.77
C ALA A 163 -23.18 -11.84 -14.55
N ARG A 164 -22.86 -10.85 -15.39
CA ARG A 164 -23.84 -10.08 -16.17
C ARG A 164 -24.31 -10.77 -17.45
N GLY A 165 -23.96 -12.05 -17.64
CA GLY A 165 -24.34 -12.82 -18.83
C GLY A 165 -23.48 -12.53 -20.07
N GLY A 166 -22.25 -12.01 -19.89
CA GLY A 166 -21.34 -11.76 -21.00
C GLY A 166 -21.05 -13.00 -21.86
N ALA A 167 -21.07 -14.21 -21.26
CA ALA A 167 -20.88 -15.46 -21.97
C ALA A 167 -22.10 -15.94 -22.77
N SER A 168 -23.30 -15.38 -22.55
CA SER A 168 -24.51 -15.76 -23.30
C SER A 168 -24.80 -14.82 -24.48
N ARG A 169 -23.92 -13.85 -24.74
CA ARG A 169 -24.05 -12.83 -25.80
C ARG A 169 -22.96 -12.93 -26.87
N VAL A 170 -22.05 -13.89 -26.76
CA VAL A 170 -21.00 -14.23 -27.72
C VAL A 170 -21.33 -15.61 -28.27
#